data_AF-A0A958BU42-F1
#
_entry.id   AF-A0A958BU42-F1
#
_cell.length_a   1.000
_cell.length_b   1.000
_cell.length_c   1.000
_cell.angle_alpha   90.00
_cell.angle_beta   90.00
_cell.angle_gamma   90.00
#
_symmetry.space_group_name_H-M   'P 1'
#
loop_
_entity.id
_entity.type
_entity.pdbx_description
1 polymer ?
#
loop_
_entity_poly.entity_id
_entity_poly.type
_entity_poly.pdbx_seq_one_letter_code
_entity_poly.pdbx_strand_id
1 'polypeptide(L)'
;APTVPSALADQWELQHLRLDLPVLRRLQPVLRKCNWAVTVTLWHDQEVIDVQPGYQEGIYGLAVDIGSTTVAGFLCDLRTGDILATESLMNPQVTYGEDLMSRISYAMMNPDGLEKMHTAIIDTLNRLAASVARQANIQARDIHEAVMVGNTTMTHILLGINPIELGGAPFALANRDAMDIKARELNLRLHPGAYVHVLPAEAGHVGADNVAVLIAEQPHQQDENMLVVDVGTNAEIVLGNRHWLYSASSPTGPAFEGAQITYGVRAAPGAIERVRIDPDTKIARFRVIGDERWSNEWQRGPQATPETQPRHLAVGICGSGIIEAVAEMFLAGILWPDGRFNERCDSDRLVWEDRKGSYILATAEESATGAPILVTQEDVRNIQLAKAALYAGAKLLMNRAGLTSVDRILLAGAFGSYIDPKYAMILGLIPDCDLAKVYPVGNAAGDGARIALLNRDKRVEAQQLARWTRYIETAIDPDFQTEFVNAIHLPHRSDTFPHLADILPAPQPDDDETGEHGRRRRRSRTRVVKL
;
A
#
# COMPACT_ATOMS: atom_id res chain seq x y z
N ALA A 1 2.31 55.44 3.33
CA ALA A 1 2.84 54.32 2.54
C ALA A 1 1.68 53.40 2.21
N PRO A 2 1.55 52.90 0.97
CA PRO A 2 0.54 51.90 0.65
C PRO A 2 0.70 50.69 1.56
N THR A 3 -0.44 50.07 1.93
CA THR A 3 -0.41 48.78 2.65
C THR A 3 0.09 47.68 1.71
N VAL A 4 0.57 46.56 2.23
CA VAL A 4 0.98 45.43 1.38
C VAL A 4 -0.15 44.97 0.44
N PRO A 5 -1.42 44.82 0.88
CA PRO A 5 -2.51 44.51 -0.05
C PRO A 5 -2.74 45.56 -1.13
N SER A 6 -2.62 46.85 -0.82
CA SER A 6 -2.73 47.91 -1.84
C SER A 6 -1.60 47.81 -2.86
N ALA A 7 -0.36 47.58 -2.41
CA ALA A 7 0.77 47.39 -3.32
C ALA A 7 0.61 46.14 -4.21
N LEU A 8 0.09 45.04 -3.66
CA LEU A 8 -0.19 43.82 -4.42
C LEU A 8 -1.34 44.01 -5.42
N ALA A 9 -2.39 44.75 -5.05
CA ALA A 9 -3.47 45.09 -5.96
C ALA A 9 -2.99 45.97 -7.11
N ASP A 10 -2.15 46.98 -6.83
CA ASP A 10 -1.67 47.94 -7.82
C ASP A 10 -0.61 47.33 -8.76
N GLN A 11 0.27 46.46 -8.24
CA GLN A 11 1.43 45.95 -8.99
C GLN A 11 1.20 44.57 -9.62
N TRP A 12 0.28 43.77 -9.05
CA TRP A 12 0.08 42.36 -9.42
C TRP A 12 -1.39 42.01 -9.66
N GLU A 13 -2.31 42.99 -9.62
CA GLU A 13 -3.76 42.81 -9.81
C GLU A 13 -4.42 41.85 -8.80
N LEU A 14 -3.77 41.63 -7.64
CA LEU A 14 -4.26 40.76 -6.58
C LEU A 14 -5.11 41.52 -5.57
N GLN A 15 -6.41 41.27 -5.59
CA GLN A 15 -7.39 41.96 -4.74
C GLN A 15 -7.92 41.08 -3.61
N HIS A 16 -8.51 41.69 -2.59
CA HIS A 16 -9.19 41.00 -1.48
C HIS A 16 -8.32 40.03 -0.66
N LEU A 17 -7.00 40.27 -0.61
CA LEU A 17 -6.06 39.46 0.16
C LEU A 17 -6.26 39.61 1.68
N ARG A 18 -6.31 38.48 2.37
CA ARG A 18 -6.18 38.39 3.83
C ARG A 18 -4.71 38.40 4.23
N LEU A 19 -4.39 38.87 5.43
CA LEU A 19 -3.05 38.71 6.00
C LEU A 19 -3.13 37.82 7.23
N ASP A 20 -2.30 36.78 7.24
CA ASP A 20 -2.20 35.92 8.41
C ASP A 20 -1.62 36.70 9.60
N LEU A 21 -2.06 36.38 10.81
CA LEU A 21 -1.66 37.11 12.03
C LEU A 21 -0.13 37.08 12.28
N PRO A 22 0.61 35.97 12.08
CA PRO A 22 2.06 35.97 12.18
C PRO A 22 2.75 36.93 11.22
N VAL A 23 2.19 37.14 10.02
CA VAL A 23 2.68 38.14 9.06
C VAL A 23 2.50 39.54 9.63
N LEU A 24 1.27 39.87 10.07
CA LEU A 24 0.95 41.19 10.63
C LEU A 24 1.88 41.56 11.80
N ARG A 25 2.18 40.58 12.68
CA ARG A 25 3.06 40.79 13.85
C ARG A 25 4.49 41.19 13.50
N ARG A 26 5.01 40.82 12.33
CA ARG A 26 6.40 41.12 11.90
C ARG A 26 6.49 42.04 10.69
N LEU A 27 5.37 42.48 10.15
CA LEU A 27 5.30 43.22 8.89
C LEU A 27 6.11 44.52 8.91
N GLN A 28 5.91 45.37 9.92
CA GLN A 28 6.57 46.68 9.98
C GLN A 28 8.12 46.57 10.07
N PRO A 29 8.69 45.72 10.96
CA PRO A 29 10.14 45.49 10.95
C PRO A 29 10.69 44.97 9.62
N VAL A 30 9.96 44.06 8.95
CA VAL A 30 10.39 43.49 7.66
C VAL A 30 10.42 44.56 6.57
N LEU A 31 9.36 45.36 6.44
CA LEU A 31 9.28 46.45 5.46
C LEU A 31 10.42 47.47 5.62
N ARG A 32 10.83 47.76 6.86
CA ARG A 32 11.91 48.72 7.14
C ARG A 32 13.30 48.21 6.75
N LYS A 33 13.55 46.90 6.78
CA LYS A 33 14.90 46.34 6.54
C LYS A 33 15.44 46.57 5.13
N CYS A 34 14.57 46.64 4.12
CA CYS A 34 14.97 46.74 2.71
C CYS A 34 14.26 47.88 1.97
N ASN A 35 14.12 49.05 2.62
CA ASN A 35 13.50 50.24 2.02
C ASN A 35 12.14 49.95 1.36
N TRP A 36 11.28 49.19 2.02
CA TRP A 36 9.94 48.80 1.55
C TRP A 36 9.92 47.83 0.36
N ALA A 37 11.07 47.30 -0.07
CA ALA A 37 11.14 46.16 -0.97
C ALA A 37 11.03 44.85 -0.18
N VAL A 38 10.07 44.01 -0.55
CA VAL A 38 9.78 42.74 0.12
C VAL A 38 9.39 41.67 -0.88
N THR A 39 9.60 40.42 -0.50
CA THR A 39 9.01 39.23 -1.13
C THR A 39 7.82 38.79 -0.32
N VAL A 40 6.71 38.47 -0.98
CA VAL A 40 5.46 38.05 -0.34
C VAL A 40 5.12 36.64 -0.82
N THR A 41 4.81 35.73 0.12
CA THR A 41 4.29 34.40 -0.19
C THR A 41 2.80 34.39 0.00
N LEU A 42 2.09 33.95 -1.04
CA LEU A 42 0.63 33.90 -1.10
C LEU A 42 0.16 32.45 -1.11
N TRP A 43 -0.82 32.15 -0.27
CA TRP A 43 -1.57 30.92 -0.35
C TRP A 43 -2.84 31.16 -1.18
N HIS A 44 -2.94 30.43 -2.30
CA HIS A 44 -4.10 30.42 -3.21
C HIS A 44 -4.55 31.80 -3.69
N ASP A 45 -3.63 32.76 -3.79
CA ASP A 45 -3.94 34.15 -4.18
C ASP A 45 -5.01 34.81 -3.28
N GLN A 46 -5.16 34.29 -2.06
CA GLN A 46 -6.19 34.68 -1.11
C GLN A 46 -5.62 35.19 0.22
N GLU A 47 -4.49 34.64 0.67
CA GLU A 47 -3.89 35.01 1.95
C GLU A 47 -2.38 35.19 1.84
N VAL A 48 -1.89 36.30 2.38
CA VAL A 48 -0.48 36.52 2.63
C VAL A 48 -0.05 35.72 3.86
N ILE A 49 0.77 34.69 3.62
CA ILE A 49 1.24 33.77 4.67
C ILE A 49 2.69 33.99 5.08
N ASP A 50 3.50 34.65 4.25
CA ASP A 50 4.87 35.04 4.55
C ASP A 50 5.20 36.40 3.90
N VAL A 51 6.14 37.11 4.51
CA VAL A 51 6.70 38.38 4.06
C VAL A 51 8.17 38.40 4.49
N GLN A 52 9.04 38.63 3.53
CA GLN A 52 10.49 38.59 3.73
C GLN A 52 11.14 39.85 3.16
N PRO A 53 12.23 40.35 3.77
CA PRO A 53 12.87 41.58 3.32
C PRO A 53 13.68 41.35 2.04
N GLY A 54 13.54 42.27 1.07
CA GLY A 54 14.20 42.18 -0.23
C GLY A 54 13.64 41.08 -1.12
N TYR A 55 14.36 40.76 -2.20
CA TYR A 55 14.07 39.60 -3.04
C TYR A 55 14.57 38.33 -2.36
N GLN A 56 13.72 37.32 -2.28
CA GLN A 56 14.02 36.01 -1.74
C GLN A 56 13.59 34.95 -2.73
N GLU A 57 14.44 33.94 -2.87
CA GLU A 57 14.28 32.83 -3.80
C GLU A 57 14.08 31.54 -3.00
N GLY A 58 13.30 30.62 -3.56
CA GLY A 58 12.92 29.37 -2.92
C GLY A 58 11.55 29.44 -2.24
N ILE A 59 10.71 28.47 -2.56
CA ILE A 59 9.45 28.19 -1.88
C ILE A 59 9.28 26.68 -1.87
N TYR A 60 9.07 26.10 -0.70
CA TYR A 60 9.16 24.66 -0.52
C TYR A 60 7.86 24.10 0.00
N GLY A 61 7.54 22.88 -0.42
CA GLY A 61 6.40 22.16 0.07
C GLY A 61 6.71 20.69 0.36
N LEU A 62 5.88 20.07 1.18
CA LEU A 62 6.05 18.70 1.64
C LEU A 62 4.85 17.86 1.22
N ALA A 63 5.04 16.90 0.33
CA ALA A 63 4.02 15.89 0.05
C ALA A 63 4.25 14.68 0.96
N VAL A 64 3.21 14.18 1.60
CA VAL A 64 3.31 13.06 2.55
C VAL A 64 2.23 12.03 2.28
N ASP A 65 2.66 10.78 2.18
CA ASP A 65 1.82 9.59 2.20
C ASP A 65 1.89 8.95 3.60
N ILE A 66 0.75 8.91 4.28
CA ILE A 66 0.59 8.39 5.64
C ILE A 66 -0.02 7.00 5.56
N GLY A 67 0.84 6.02 5.30
CA GLY A 67 0.47 4.62 5.37
C GLY A 67 0.34 4.11 6.81
N SER A 68 -0.33 2.97 6.95
CA SER A 68 -0.48 2.27 8.24
C SER A 68 0.89 1.86 8.81
N THR A 69 1.78 1.30 7.99
CA THR A 69 3.10 0.84 8.41
C THR A 69 4.21 1.88 8.22
N THR A 70 4.11 2.68 7.15
CA THR A 70 5.18 3.58 6.70
C THR A 70 4.61 4.97 6.41
N VAL A 71 5.35 6.01 6.80
CA VAL A 71 5.07 7.40 6.43
C VAL A 71 6.18 7.86 5.49
N ALA A 72 5.83 8.22 4.25
CA ALA A 72 6.79 8.67 3.23
C ALA A 72 6.61 10.17 2.96
N GLY A 73 7.71 10.93 2.98
CA GLY A 73 7.72 12.37 2.75
C GLY A 73 8.63 12.77 1.60
N PHE A 74 8.14 13.69 0.77
CA PHE A 74 8.82 14.22 -0.41
C PHE A 74 8.87 15.75 -0.31
N LEU A 75 10.06 16.28 -0.04
CA LEU A 75 10.29 17.73 -0.04
C LEU A 75 10.51 18.21 -1.47
N CYS A 76 9.69 19.16 -1.90
CA CYS A 76 9.70 19.69 -3.26
C CYS A 76 10.00 21.19 -3.29
N ASP A 77 10.73 21.64 -4.31
CA ASP A 77 10.74 23.06 -4.70
C ASP A 77 9.44 23.34 -5.47
N LEU A 78 8.60 24.25 -4.96
CA LEU A 78 7.29 24.55 -5.56
C LEU A 78 7.38 25.37 -6.86
N ARG A 79 8.56 25.89 -7.20
CA ARG A 79 8.77 26.63 -8.46
C ARG A 79 9.16 25.70 -9.60
N THR A 80 10.01 24.72 -9.32
CA THR A 80 10.55 23.83 -10.35
C THR A 80 9.83 22.48 -10.38
N GLY A 81 9.25 22.07 -9.25
CA GLY A 81 8.68 20.73 -9.07
C GLY A 81 9.73 19.67 -8.70
N ASP A 82 10.99 20.04 -8.56
CA ASP A 82 12.07 19.11 -8.22
C ASP A 82 11.92 18.54 -6.81
N ILE A 83 12.17 17.24 -6.67
CA ILE A 83 12.29 16.60 -5.36
C ILE A 83 13.67 16.92 -4.81
N LEU A 84 13.72 17.65 -3.70
CA LEU A 84 14.97 18.02 -3.03
C LEU A 84 15.45 16.94 -2.05
N ALA A 85 14.51 16.23 -1.42
CA ALA A 85 14.79 15.13 -0.51
C ALA A 85 13.57 14.22 -0.37
N THR A 86 13.82 12.93 -0.15
CA THR A 86 12.81 11.91 0.15
C THR A 86 13.23 11.15 1.39
N GLU A 87 12.27 10.88 2.27
CA GLU A 87 12.51 10.05 3.45
C GLU A 87 11.28 9.21 3.78
N SER A 88 11.50 8.06 4.40
CA SER A 88 10.43 7.20 4.89
C SER A 88 10.73 6.78 6.33
N LEU A 89 9.72 6.88 7.17
CA LEU A 89 9.79 6.50 8.58
C LEU A 89 8.74 5.42 8.87
N MET A 90 9.05 4.53 9.80
CA MET A 90 8.04 3.62 10.34
C MET A 90 6.97 4.42 11.09
N ASN A 91 5.70 4.12 10.82
CA ASN A 91 4.60 4.74 11.53
C ASN A 91 4.57 4.20 12.96
N PRO A 92 4.85 5.01 14.00
CA PRO A 92 4.93 4.52 15.38
C PRO A 92 3.57 4.03 15.91
N GLN A 93 2.48 4.35 15.22
CA GLN A 93 1.15 3.88 15.57
C GLN A 93 0.99 2.36 15.53
N VAL A 94 1.92 1.62 14.90
CA VAL A 94 1.95 0.15 14.97
C VAL A 94 1.96 -0.39 16.40
N THR A 95 2.45 0.40 17.37
CA THR A 95 2.48 0.03 18.79
C THR A 95 1.07 -0.02 19.40
N TYR A 96 0.11 0.68 18.79
CA TYR A 96 -1.28 0.74 19.21
C TYR A 96 -2.19 -0.17 18.37
N GLY A 97 -1.66 -0.76 17.30
CA GLY A 97 -2.39 -1.64 16.39
C GLY A 97 -1.63 -1.82 15.08
N GLU A 98 -1.43 -3.07 14.67
CA GLU A 98 -0.71 -3.42 13.44
C GLU A 98 -1.50 -3.01 12.19
N ASP A 99 -2.83 -3.02 12.26
CA ASP A 99 -3.75 -2.70 11.17
C ASP A 99 -4.76 -1.59 11.53
N LEU A 100 -5.66 -1.24 10.61
CA LEU A 100 -6.66 -0.20 10.83
C LEU A 100 -7.65 -0.57 11.95
N MET A 101 -8.14 -1.81 11.96
CA MET A 101 -9.19 -2.25 12.89
C MET A 101 -8.69 -2.35 14.32
N SER A 102 -7.45 -2.78 14.52
CA SER A 102 -6.77 -2.81 15.81
C SER A 102 -6.53 -1.40 16.36
N ARG A 103 -6.20 -0.42 15.50
CA ARG A 103 -6.12 1.00 15.93
C ARG A 103 -7.47 1.58 16.30
N ILE A 104 -8.52 1.28 15.54
CA ILE A 104 -9.88 1.66 15.88
C ILE A 104 -10.26 1.04 17.24
N SER A 105 -10.02 -0.25 17.42
CA SER A 105 -10.24 -0.95 18.69
C SER A 105 -9.45 -0.34 19.84
N TYR A 106 -8.21 0.10 19.60
CA TYR A 106 -7.41 0.80 20.61
C TYR A 106 -8.04 2.12 21.03
N ALA A 107 -8.55 2.92 20.08
CA ALA A 107 -9.30 4.14 20.37
C ALA A 107 -10.61 3.87 21.13
N MET A 108 -11.28 2.74 20.87
CA MET A 108 -12.48 2.32 21.61
C MET A 108 -12.15 1.92 23.06
N MET A 109 -11.08 1.16 23.25
CA MET A 109 -10.72 0.57 24.55
C MET A 109 -9.99 1.54 25.48
N ASN A 110 -9.37 2.58 24.93
CA ASN A 110 -8.54 3.52 25.70
C ASN A 110 -9.10 4.94 25.55
N PRO A 111 -9.56 5.59 26.64
CA PRO A 111 -10.10 6.95 26.59
C PRO A 111 -9.14 8.00 25.99
N ASP A 112 -7.83 7.80 26.14
CA ASP A 112 -6.78 8.67 25.60
C ASP A 112 -6.14 8.10 24.32
N GLY A 113 -6.73 7.05 23.74
CA GLY A 113 -6.15 6.31 22.62
C GLY A 113 -5.98 7.15 21.35
N LEU A 114 -6.99 7.95 21.01
CA LEU A 114 -6.93 8.88 19.87
C LEU A 114 -5.83 9.93 20.05
N GLU A 115 -5.76 10.55 21.23
CA GLU A 115 -4.77 11.60 21.53
C GLU A 115 -3.34 11.07 21.43
N LYS A 116 -3.09 9.86 21.95
CA LYS A 116 -1.80 9.17 21.83
C LYS A 116 -1.41 8.92 20.38
N MET A 117 -2.32 8.35 19.58
CA MET A 117 -2.07 8.04 18.18
C MET A 117 -1.88 9.32 17.33
N HIS A 118 -2.68 10.36 17.59
CA HIS A 118 -2.54 11.68 16.98
C HIS A 118 -1.17 12.29 17.29
N THR A 119 -0.78 12.32 18.57
CA THR A 119 0.53 12.84 18.98
C THR A 119 1.67 12.08 18.31
N ALA A 120 1.57 10.74 18.26
CA ALA A 120 2.59 9.89 17.64
C ALA A 120 2.79 10.18 16.14
N ILE A 121 1.71 10.43 15.38
CA ILE A 121 1.84 10.79 13.97
C ILE A 121 2.36 12.22 13.79
N ILE A 122 1.87 13.20 14.57
CA ILE A 122 2.35 14.58 14.50
C ILE A 122 3.86 14.67 14.80
N ASP A 123 4.34 13.96 15.83
CA ASP A 123 5.77 13.91 16.14
C ASP A 123 6.58 13.25 15.02
N THR A 124 6.02 12.25 14.33
CA THR A 124 6.65 11.60 13.18
C THR A 124 6.76 12.56 12.00
N LEU A 125 5.67 13.27 11.68
CA LEU A 125 5.66 14.28 10.60
C LEU A 125 6.63 15.42 10.89
N ASN A 126 6.75 15.86 12.14
CA ASN A 126 7.73 16.87 12.55
C ASN A 126 9.18 16.38 12.38
N ARG A 127 9.47 15.13 12.74
CA ARG A 127 10.81 14.52 12.52
C ARG A 127 11.11 14.39 11.03
N LEU A 128 10.15 13.88 10.27
CA LEU A 128 10.23 13.72 8.82
C LEU A 128 10.55 15.06 8.15
N ALA A 129 9.74 16.09 8.40
CA ALA A 129 9.93 17.44 7.86
C ALA A 129 11.30 18.04 8.22
N ALA A 130 11.74 17.88 9.47
CA ALA A 130 13.05 18.37 9.91
C ALA A 130 14.22 17.64 9.23
N SER A 131 14.06 16.36 8.95
CA SER A 131 15.10 15.54 8.35
C SER A 131 15.23 15.80 6.85
N VAL A 132 14.12 15.83 6.09
CA VAL A 132 14.15 16.20 4.66
C VAL A 132 14.61 17.64 4.45
N ALA A 133 14.20 18.58 5.32
CA ALA A 133 14.69 19.96 5.29
C ALA A 133 16.21 20.03 5.48
N ARG A 134 16.76 19.26 6.43
CA ARG A 134 18.22 19.19 6.67
C ARG A 134 18.96 18.63 5.46
N GLN A 135 18.44 17.59 4.82
CA GLN A 135 19.05 17.01 3.61
C GLN A 135 19.12 18.03 2.46
N ALA A 136 18.10 18.89 2.35
CA ALA A 136 18.05 19.97 1.37
C ALA A 136 18.75 21.27 1.82
N ASN A 137 19.45 21.27 2.97
CA ASN A 137 20.10 22.46 3.55
C ASN A 137 19.16 23.66 3.82
N ILE A 138 17.88 23.39 4.11
CA ILE A 138 16.89 24.38 4.54
C ILE A 138 16.41 24.07 5.97
N GLN A 139 15.53 24.92 6.52
CA GLN A 139 14.88 24.65 7.80
C GLN A 139 13.44 24.21 7.59
N ALA A 140 12.89 23.42 8.52
CA ALA A 140 11.48 23.02 8.46
C ALA A 140 10.51 24.23 8.41
N ARG A 141 10.91 25.36 9.02
CA ARG A 141 10.17 26.62 8.95
C ARG A 141 10.17 27.27 7.57
N ASP A 142 10.97 26.79 6.63
CA ASP A 142 11.00 27.28 5.24
C ASP A 142 10.02 26.49 4.34
N ILE A 143 9.31 25.49 4.90
CA ILE A 143 8.25 24.74 4.21
C ILE A 143 6.93 25.50 4.39
N HIS A 144 6.37 26.02 3.29
CA HIS A 144 5.17 26.87 3.28
C HIS A 144 3.86 26.13 3.03
N GLU A 145 3.92 24.92 2.49
CA GLU A 145 2.73 24.13 2.22
C GLU A 145 3.03 22.64 2.37
N ALA A 146 2.02 21.86 2.76
CA ALA A 146 2.10 20.42 2.73
C ALA A 146 0.83 19.82 2.16
N VAL A 147 0.95 18.68 1.47
CA VAL A 147 -0.16 17.82 1.08
C VAL A 147 -0.05 16.51 1.84
N MET A 148 -1.14 16.06 2.44
CA MET A 148 -1.20 14.81 3.18
C MET A 148 -2.23 13.89 2.53
N VAL A 149 -1.82 12.65 2.27
CA VAL A 149 -2.68 11.58 1.79
C VAL A 149 -2.52 10.36 2.70
N GLY A 150 -3.49 9.46 2.66
CA GLY A 150 -3.54 8.28 3.52
C GLY A 150 -4.97 7.78 3.63
N ASN A 151 -5.13 6.52 4.02
CA ASN A 151 -6.46 5.96 4.18
C ASN A 151 -7.28 6.74 5.21
N THR A 152 -8.58 6.56 5.16
CA THR A 152 -9.54 7.32 5.94
C THR A 152 -9.23 7.29 7.44
N THR A 153 -8.88 6.13 7.99
CA THR A 153 -8.52 5.97 9.41
C THR A 153 -7.27 6.78 9.76
N MET A 154 -6.23 6.72 8.93
CA MET A 154 -4.99 7.49 9.14
C MET A 154 -5.26 8.99 9.08
N THR A 155 -6.09 9.43 8.14
CA THR A 155 -6.50 10.82 8.02
C THR A 155 -7.33 11.29 9.22
N HIS A 156 -8.25 10.46 9.73
CA HIS A 156 -9.03 10.81 10.93
C HIS A 156 -8.12 10.99 12.15
N ILE A 157 -7.19 10.05 12.37
CA ILE A 157 -6.23 10.14 13.49
C ILE A 157 -5.32 11.36 13.34
N LEU A 158 -4.81 11.64 12.13
CA LEU A 158 -4.03 12.85 11.84
C LEU A 158 -4.78 14.12 12.25
N LEU A 159 -6.08 14.17 11.95
CA LEU A 159 -6.92 15.34 12.21
C LEU A 159 -7.50 15.39 13.64
N GLY A 160 -7.21 14.39 14.47
CA GLY A 160 -7.81 14.27 15.81
C GLY A 160 -9.31 13.97 15.77
N ILE A 161 -9.82 13.45 14.66
CA ILE A 161 -11.20 12.98 14.50
C ILE A 161 -11.25 11.53 14.97
N ASN A 162 -12.25 11.20 15.77
CA ASN A 162 -12.39 9.86 16.34
C ASN A 162 -12.75 8.83 15.24
N PRO A 163 -11.92 7.78 15.02
CA PRO A 163 -12.15 6.81 13.95
C PRO A 163 -13.12 5.67 14.33
N ILE A 164 -13.72 5.67 15.53
CA ILE A 164 -14.58 4.57 16.02
C ILE A 164 -15.70 4.21 15.04
N GLU A 165 -16.37 5.21 14.46
CA GLU A 165 -17.49 5.01 13.53
C GLU A 165 -17.05 4.44 12.16
N LEU A 166 -15.74 4.37 11.89
CA LEU A 166 -15.18 3.68 10.73
C LEU A 166 -15.08 2.17 10.95
N GLY A 167 -15.18 1.68 12.20
CA GLY A 167 -15.02 0.25 12.51
C GLY A 167 -16.32 -0.56 12.47
N GLY A 168 -17.48 0.09 12.34
CA GLY A 168 -18.78 -0.56 12.34
C GLY A 168 -19.67 -0.03 11.23
N ALA A 169 -20.43 -0.92 10.58
CA ALA A 169 -21.40 -0.52 9.55
C ALA A 169 -22.36 0.55 10.10
N PRO A 170 -22.60 1.66 9.36
CA PRO A 170 -22.32 1.86 7.94
C PRO A 170 -20.95 2.51 7.62
N PHE A 171 -19.95 2.37 8.49
CA PHE A 171 -18.57 2.86 8.31
C PHE A 171 -18.54 4.38 8.06
N ALA A 172 -19.17 5.12 8.98
CA ALA A 172 -19.55 6.51 8.75
C ALA A 172 -18.34 7.46 8.74
N LEU A 173 -18.19 8.19 7.63
CA LEU A 173 -17.20 9.26 7.48
C LEU A 173 -17.63 10.53 8.22
N ALA A 174 -16.70 11.14 8.96
CA ALA A 174 -16.92 12.47 9.52
C ALA A 174 -16.82 13.58 8.45
N ASN A 175 -15.91 13.42 7.50
CA ASN A 175 -15.75 14.32 6.36
C ASN A 175 -15.26 13.54 5.13
N ARG A 176 -15.82 13.90 3.97
CA ARG A 176 -15.44 13.33 2.67
C ARG A 176 -14.63 14.31 1.82
N ASP A 177 -14.83 15.61 2.02
CA ASP A 177 -14.26 16.63 1.15
C ASP A 177 -12.81 16.98 1.53
N ALA A 178 -12.06 17.56 0.61
CA ALA A 178 -10.70 18.03 0.87
C ALA A 178 -10.70 19.11 1.98
N MET A 179 -9.61 19.18 2.75
CA MET A 179 -9.48 20.13 3.86
C MET A 179 -8.20 20.94 3.75
N ASP A 180 -8.30 22.26 3.95
CA ASP A 180 -7.17 23.17 4.06
C ASP A 180 -7.06 23.68 5.51
N ILE A 181 -6.01 23.27 6.20
CA ILE A 181 -5.83 23.52 7.63
C ILE A 181 -4.51 24.23 7.86
N LYS A 182 -4.46 25.22 8.76
CA LYS A 182 -3.19 25.82 9.14
C LYS A 182 -2.34 24.77 9.86
N ALA A 183 -1.09 24.57 9.43
CA ALA A 183 -0.19 23.55 9.97
C ALA A 183 -0.04 23.64 11.51
N ARG A 184 -0.06 24.87 12.04
CA ARG A 184 -0.02 25.16 13.49
C ARG A 184 -1.22 24.63 14.28
N GLU A 185 -2.38 24.43 13.66
CA GLU A 185 -3.57 23.86 14.32
C GLU A 185 -3.41 22.36 14.56
N LEU A 186 -2.59 21.70 13.76
CA LEU A 186 -2.19 20.29 13.92
C LEU A 186 -0.90 20.12 14.73
N ASN A 187 -0.34 21.19 15.30
CA ASN A 187 0.97 21.19 15.98
C ASN A 187 2.16 20.78 15.08
N LEU A 188 2.05 20.99 13.76
CA LEU A 188 3.16 20.81 12.83
C LEU A 188 4.09 22.03 12.86
N ARG A 189 5.39 21.75 12.94
CA ARG A 189 6.48 22.73 13.10
C ARG A 189 7.08 23.11 11.74
N LEU A 190 6.20 23.49 10.82
CA LEU A 190 6.55 24.04 9.50
C LEU A 190 6.65 25.58 9.56
N HIS A 191 6.54 26.28 8.42
CA HIS A 191 6.38 27.73 8.45
C HIS A 191 5.12 28.11 9.27
N PRO A 192 5.15 29.15 10.12
CA PRO A 192 3.99 29.50 10.98
C PRO A 192 2.71 29.82 10.22
N GLY A 193 2.83 30.27 8.97
CA GLY A 193 1.71 30.53 8.05
C GLY A 193 1.35 29.36 7.13
N ALA A 194 2.06 28.22 7.22
CA ALA A 194 1.89 27.10 6.32
C ALA A 194 0.50 26.48 6.39
N TYR A 195 0.07 25.95 5.25
CA TYR A 195 -1.15 25.16 5.12
C TYR A 195 -0.83 23.68 4.92
N VAL A 196 -1.71 22.84 5.43
CA VAL A 196 -1.81 21.42 5.13
C VAL A 196 -3.09 21.23 4.32
N HIS A 197 -2.93 20.72 3.11
CA HIS A 197 -4.02 20.27 2.27
C HIS A 197 -4.17 18.76 2.39
N VAL A 198 -5.31 18.31 2.89
CA VAL A 198 -5.66 16.89 2.96
C VAL A 198 -6.59 16.59 1.78
N LEU A 199 -6.21 15.60 0.96
CA LEU A 199 -7.06 15.14 -0.15
C LEU A 199 -8.39 14.55 0.37
N PRO A 200 -9.44 14.52 -0.48
CA PRO A 200 -10.74 13.98 -0.10
C PRO A 200 -10.69 12.46 0.07
N ALA A 201 -11.69 11.89 0.74
CA ALA A 201 -11.89 10.45 0.85
C ALA A 201 -13.04 9.98 -0.05
N GLU A 202 -13.05 8.71 -0.42
CA GLU A 202 -14.17 8.11 -1.15
C GLU A 202 -15.22 7.53 -0.20
N ALA A 203 -14.75 6.80 0.81
CA ALA A 203 -15.57 6.04 1.75
C ALA A 203 -14.84 5.78 3.09
N GLY A 204 -15.51 5.09 4.03
CA GLY A 204 -14.96 4.76 5.34
C GLY A 204 -13.64 3.99 5.29
N HIS A 205 -13.47 3.11 4.30
CA HIS A 205 -12.27 2.29 4.11
C HIS A 205 -11.41 2.66 2.90
N VAL A 206 -11.81 3.67 2.12
CA VAL A 206 -11.06 4.13 0.93
C VAL A 206 -10.83 5.63 1.05
N GLY A 207 -9.58 6.00 1.32
CA GLY A 207 -9.20 7.34 1.72
C GLY A 207 -8.52 8.17 0.64
N ALA A 208 -7.78 9.16 1.13
CA ALA A 208 -7.09 10.16 0.33
C ALA A 208 -5.90 9.58 -0.46
N ASP A 209 -5.32 8.48 0.02
CA ASP A 209 -4.32 7.69 -0.69
C ASP A 209 -4.86 7.13 -2.01
N ASN A 210 -6.02 6.47 -2.00
CA ASN A 210 -6.60 5.94 -3.23
C ASN A 210 -6.97 7.07 -4.23
N VAL A 211 -7.45 8.20 -3.72
CA VAL A 211 -7.71 9.37 -4.58
C VAL A 211 -6.40 9.93 -5.17
N ALA A 212 -5.31 9.90 -4.41
CA ALA A 212 -3.99 10.27 -4.90
C ALA A 212 -3.54 9.33 -6.03
N VAL A 213 -3.76 8.02 -5.88
CA VAL A 213 -3.53 7.02 -6.93
C VAL A 213 -4.34 7.34 -8.19
N LEU A 214 -5.62 7.72 -8.06
CA LEU A 214 -6.47 8.08 -9.20
C LEU A 214 -5.92 9.26 -10.01
N ILE A 215 -5.42 10.32 -9.35
CA ILE A 215 -4.86 11.49 -10.07
C ILE A 215 -3.47 11.24 -10.65
N ALA A 216 -2.73 10.28 -10.08
CA ALA A 216 -1.42 9.83 -10.59
C ALA A 216 -1.57 8.94 -11.83
N GLU A 217 -2.34 7.86 -11.71
CA GLU A 217 -2.45 6.81 -12.75
C GLU A 217 -3.53 7.08 -13.81
N GLN A 218 -4.48 7.97 -13.49
CA GLN A 218 -5.48 8.51 -14.41
C GLN A 218 -6.28 7.47 -15.22
N PRO A 219 -6.83 6.39 -14.61
CA PRO A 219 -7.69 5.45 -15.32
C PRO A 219 -8.87 6.14 -16.00
N HIS A 220 -9.40 7.21 -15.41
CA HIS A 220 -10.48 8.04 -15.96
C HIS A 220 -10.11 8.86 -17.20
N GLN A 221 -8.87 8.81 -17.66
CA GLN A 221 -8.46 9.40 -18.94
C GLN A 221 -8.21 8.35 -20.03
N GLN A 222 -8.34 7.06 -19.69
CA GLN A 222 -8.07 5.94 -20.60
C GLN A 222 -9.34 5.35 -21.22
N ASP A 223 -9.21 4.76 -22.41
CA ASP A 223 -10.27 3.92 -23.00
C ASP A 223 -10.20 2.47 -22.49
N GLU A 224 -8.99 2.00 -22.15
CA GLU A 224 -8.74 0.65 -21.62
C GLU A 224 -9.37 0.48 -20.23
N ASN A 225 -9.90 -0.71 -19.94
CA ASN A 225 -10.34 -1.08 -18.59
C ASN A 225 -9.10 -1.38 -17.74
N MET A 226 -8.70 -0.40 -16.95
CA MET A 226 -7.51 -0.45 -16.12
C MET A 226 -7.88 -0.87 -14.71
N LEU A 227 -7.19 -1.90 -14.20
CA LEU A 227 -7.22 -2.30 -12.80
C LEU A 227 -5.96 -1.74 -12.11
N VAL A 228 -6.13 -0.88 -11.13
CA VAL A 228 -5.05 -0.40 -10.27
C VAL A 228 -5.21 -1.07 -8.91
N VAL A 229 -4.13 -1.64 -8.41
CA VAL A 229 -4.10 -2.36 -7.14
C VAL A 229 -2.98 -1.80 -6.29
N ASP A 230 -3.32 -1.06 -5.24
CA ASP A 230 -2.35 -0.66 -4.22
C ASP A 230 -2.19 -1.80 -3.22
N VAL A 231 -1.02 -2.43 -3.19
CA VAL A 231 -0.79 -3.61 -2.34
C VAL A 231 -0.15 -3.16 -1.02
N GLY A 232 -0.93 -3.24 0.05
CA GLY A 232 -0.49 -3.08 1.43
C GLY A 232 -1.19 -4.04 2.40
N THR A 233 -1.16 -3.72 3.69
CA THR A 233 -1.90 -4.43 4.75
C THR A 233 -3.41 -4.49 4.46
N ASN A 234 -3.94 -3.39 3.93
CA ASN A 234 -5.16 -3.39 3.15
C ASN A 234 -4.78 -3.10 1.71
N ALA A 235 -5.59 -3.59 0.79
CA ALA A 235 -5.40 -3.29 -0.61
C ALA A 235 -6.58 -2.50 -1.17
N GLU A 236 -6.27 -1.29 -1.63
CA GLU A 236 -7.18 -0.44 -2.36
C GLU A 236 -7.15 -0.85 -3.84
N ILE A 237 -8.34 -1.08 -4.39
CA ILE A 237 -8.53 -1.58 -5.74
C ILE A 237 -9.37 -0.56 -6.48
N VAL A 238 -8.89 -0.10 -7.62
CA VAL A 238 -9.61 0.74 -8.57
C VAL A 238 -9.77 0.00 -9.87
N LEU A 239 -10.98 0.00 -10.41
CA LEU A 239 -11.25 -0.51 -11.75
C LEU A 239 -12.03 0.54 -12.53
N GLY A 240 -11.55 0.90 -13.72
CA GLY A 240 -12.34 1.73 -14.62
C GLY A 240 -11.61 2.28 -15.83
N ASN A 241 -12.26 3.28 -16.41
CA ASN A 241 -11.88 3.96 -17.65
C ASN A 241 -12.50 5.37 -17.65
N ARG A 242 -12.45 6.07 -18.79
CA ARG A 242 -13.02 7.42 -18.94
C ARG A 242 -14.52 7.56 -18.74
N HIS A 243 -15.27 6.47 -18.73
CA HIS A 243 -16.73 6.48 -18.62
C HIS A 243 -17.24 6.14 -17.23
N TRP A 244 -16.47 5.39 -16.44
CA TRP A 244 -16.87 4.96 -15.11
C TRP A 244 -15.64 4.57 -14.26
N LEU A 245 -15.80 4.68 -12.94
CA LEU A 245 -14.83 4.23 -11.95
C LEU A 245 -15.53 3.49 -10.81
N TYR A 246 -14.98 2.33 -10.44
CA TYR A 246 -15.30 1.61 -9.23
C TYR A 246 -14.07 1.55 -8.32
N SER A 247 -14.32 1.53 -7.01
CA SER A 247 -13.29 1.26 -6.02
C SER A 247 -13.76 0.29 -4.94
N ALA A 248 -12.81 -0.38 -4.30
CA ALA A 248 -13.03 -1.22 -3.13
C ALA A 248 -11.77 -1.20 -2.26
N SER A 249 -11.93 -1.51 -0.97
CA SER A 249 -10.81 -1.88 -0.09
C SER A 249 -10.97 -3.36 0.28
N SER A 250 -9.87 -4.11 0.29
CA SER A 250 -9.85 -5.52 0.64
C SER A 250 -8.86 -5.79 1.78
N PRO A 251 -9.25 -6.54 2.83
CA PRO A 251 -8.38 -6.83 3.96
C PRO A 251 -7.43 -7.98 3.60
N THR A 252 -6.32 -7.65 2.96
CA THR A 252 -5.26 -8.60 2.57
C THR A 252 -4.46 -9.10 3.77
N GLY A 253 -4.39 -8.31 4.85
CA GLY A 253 -3.56 -8.62 6.01
C GLY A 253 -2.06 -8.46 5.70
N PRO A 254 -1.19 -8.61 6.71
CA PRO A 254 0.20 -8.22 6.59
C PRO A 254 1.12 -9.35 6.06
N ALA A 255 0.55 -10.44 5.53
CA ALA A 255 1.30 -11.62 5.06
C ALA A 255 2.32 -11.25 3.96
N PHE A 256 1.93 -10.34 3.05
CA PHE A 256 2.81 -9.83 2.01
C PHE A 256 3.89 -8.86 2.52
N GLU A 257 3.78 -8.35 3.75
CA GLU A 257 4.82 -7.53 4.38
C GLU A 257 5.81 -8.36 5.20
N GLY A 258 5.68 -9.70 5.17
CA GLY A 258 6.51 -10.65 5.91
C GLY A 258 6.06 -10.85 7.36
N ALA A 259 4.94 -10.26 7.79
CA ALA A 259 4.34 -10.57 9.09
C ALA A 259 3.46 -11.83 8.97
N GLN A 260 3.22 -12.53 10.08
CA GLN A 260 2.44 -13.77 10.10
C GLN A 260 2.99 -14.89 9.19
N ILE A 261 4.26 -14.79 8.82
CA ILE A 261 5.02 -15.84 8.13
C ILE A 261 6.13 -16.27 9.09
N THR A 262 6.30 -17.58 9.28
CA THR A 262 7.17 -18.19 10.31
C THR A 262 8.61 -17.68 10.25
N TYR A 263 9.17 -17.63 9.04
CA TYR A 263 10.48 -17.04 8.76
C TYR A 263 10.36 -15.72 7.96
N GLY A 264 9.22 -15.04 8.11
CA GLY A 264 8.95 -13.78 7.44
C GLY A 264 9.79 -12.64 8.00
N VAL A 265 10.35 -11.84 7.11
CA VAL A 265 11.11 -10.64 7.45
C VAL A 265 10.75 -9.51 6.50
N ARG A 266 10.93 -8.26 6.95
CA ARG A 266 10.83 -7.11 6.04
C ARG A 266 11.96 -7.14 5.00
N ALA A 267 11.74 -6.45 3.88
CA ALA A 267 12.76 -6.27 2.86
C ALA A 267 13.99 -5.53 3.43
N ALA A 268 15.06 -6.27 3.67
CA ALA A 268 16.34 -5.79 4.18
C ALA A 268 17.47 -6.72 3.69
N PRO A 269 18.74 -6.29 3.72
CA PRO A 269 19.86 -7.13 3.27
C PRO A 269 19.85 -8.52 3.90
N GLY A 270 19.98 -9.56 3.08
CA GLY A 270 19.87 -10.97 3.48
C GLY A 270 18.47 -11.57 3.44
N ALA A 271 17.41 -10.77 3.27
CA ALA A 271 16.05 -11.31 3.09
C ALA A 271 15.91 -11.94 1.70
N ILE A 272 15.35 -13.15 1.62
CA ILE A 272 15.09 -13.85 0.35
C ILE A 272 14.01 -13.09 -0.42
N GLU A 273 14.34 -12.61 -1.63
CA GLU A 273 13.48 -11.78 -2.48
C GLU A 273 13.05 -12.43 -3.80
N ARG A 274 13.76 -13.49 -4.22
CA ARG A 274 13.48 -14.24 -5.45
C ARG A 274 13.70 -15.72 -5.22
N VAL A 275 12.85 -16.57 -5.80
CA VAL A 275 12.88 -18.03 -5.63
C VAL A 275 12.62 -18.72 -6.96
N ARG A 276 13.38 -19.75 -7.30
CA ARG A 276 13.10 -20.66 -8.43
C ARG A 276 13.27 -22.09 -7.95
N ILE A 277 12.29 -22.94 -8.22
CA ILE A 277 12.32 -24.35 -7.84
C ILE A 277 12.39 -25.19 -9.10
N ASP A 278 13.39 -26.05 -9.16
CA ASP A 278 13.51 -27.01 -10.26
C ASP A 278 12.37 -28.04 -10.19
N PRO A 279 11.56 -28.21 -11.25
CA PRO A 279 10.37 -29.05 -11.20
C PRO A 279 10.69 -30.55 -11.15
N ASP A 280 11.92 -30.98 -11.41
CA ASP A 280 12.28 -32.40 -11.36
C ASP A 280 12.90 -32.75 -10.00
N THR A 281 13.91 -31.99 -9.58
CA THR A 281 14.66 -32.22 -8.35
C THR A 281 14.00 -31.62 -7.10
N LYS A 282 13.06 -30.67 -7.30
CA LYS A 282 12.40 -29.88 -6.23
C LYS A 282 13.37 -29.05 -5.40
N ILE A 283 14.59 -28.82 -5.87
CA ILE A 283 15.60 -28.01 -5.18
C ILE A 283 15.37 -26.54 -5.52
N ALA A 284 15.25 -25.70 -4.49
CA ALA A 284 15.18 -24.26 -4.64
C ALA A 284 16.57 -23.65 -4.85
N ARG A 285 16.63 -22.63 -5.70
CA ARG A 285 17.63 -21.58 -5.65
C ARG A 285 16.94 -20.25 -5.38
N PHE A 286 17.62 -19.35 -4.70
CA PHE A 286 17.05 -18.06 -4.32
C PHE A 286 18.07 -16.93 -4.40
N ARG A 287 17.59 -15.68 -4.39
CA ARG A 287 18.43 -14.49 -4.20
C ARG A 287 18.02 -13.76 -2.94
N VAL A 288 18.97 -13.05 -2.35
CA VAL A 288 18.73 -12.22 -1.18
C VAL A 288 18.99 -10.76 -1.50
N ILE A 289 18.28 -9.85 -0.82
CA ILE A 289 18.52 -8.42 -0.97
C ILE A 289 19.99 -8.12 -0.63
N GLY A 290 20.66 -7.39 -1.52
CA GLY A 290 22.08 -7.03 -1.39
C GLY A 290 23.07 -7.99 -2.10
N ASP A 291 22.60 -9.08 -2.71
CA ASP A 291 23.42 -9.98 -3.55
C ASP A 291 22.65 -10.43 -4.80
N GLU A 292 23.15 -10.10 -5.99
CA GLU A 292 22.47 -10.40 -7.27
C GLU A 292 22.62 -11.86 -7.72
N ARG A 293 23.51 -12.62 -7.08
CA ARG A 293 23.80 -14.02 -7.43
C ARG A 293 22.77 -14.97 -6.83
N TRP A 294 22.48 -16.07 -7.53
CA TRP A 294 21.65 -17.14 -6.97
C TRP A 294 22.41 -17.96 -5.92
N SER A 295 21.69 -18.51 -4.95
CA SER A 295 22.25 -19.26 -3.82
C SER A 295 23.12 -20.46 -4.22
N ASN A 296 22.86 -21.05 -5.38
CA ASN A 296 23.63 -22.16 -5.97
C ASN A 296 24.94 -21.71 -6.64
N GLU A 297 25.15 -20.41 -6.83
CA GLU A 297 26.41 -19.82 -7.31
C GLU A 297 27.34 -19.42 -6.16
N TRP A 298 26.86 -19.49 -4.91
CA TRP A 298 27.65 -19.14 -3.73
C TRP A 298 28.72 -20.19 -3.46
N GLN A 299 29.98 -19.77 -3.36
CA GLN A 299 31.04 -20.63 -2.84
C GLN A 299 31.16 -20.43 -1.33
N ARG A 300 31.21 -21.54 -0.60
CA ARG A 300 31.24 -21.55 0.87
C ARG A 300 32.42 -22.39 1.35
N GLY A 301 32.89 -22.10 2.55
CA GLY A 301 33.98 -22.83 3.20
C GLY A 301 35.37 -22.23 2.97
N PRO A 302 36.42 -22.90 3.48
CA PRO A 302 37.76 -22.32 3.64
C PRO A 302 38.49 -22.02 2.33
N GLN A 303 38.01 -22.53 1.19
CA GLN A 303 38.57 -22.23 -0.13
C GLN A 303 37.82 -21.11 -0.88
N ALA A 304 36.70 -20.62 -0.34
CA ALA A 304 35.95 -19.54 -0.95
C ALA A 304 36.66 -18.20 -0.73
N THR A 305 36.93 -17.49 -1.82
CA THR A 305 37.45 -16.12 -1.80
C THR A 305 36.39 -15.12 -1.32
N PRO A 306 36.76 -13.96 -0.76
CA PRO A 306 35.82 -12.91 -0.37
C PRO A 306 34.86 -12.51 -1.50
N GLU A 307 35.31 -12.57 -2.76
CA GLU A 307 34.51 -12.25 -3.94
C GLU A 307 33.46 -13.34 -4.24
N THR A 308 33.76 -14.60 -3.93
CA THR A 308 32.90 -15.76 -4.20
C THR A 308 31.97 -16.12 -3.04
N GLN A 309 32.23 -15.59 -1.84
CA GLN A 309 31.34 -15.74 -0.69
C GLN A 309 30.10 -14.84 -0.84
N PRO A 310 28.93 -15.28 -0.35
CA PRO A 310 27.75 -14.43 -0.32
C PRO A 310 27.98 -13.23 0.58
N ARG A 311 27.56 -12.04 0.13
CA ARG A 311 27.64 -10.82 0.96
C ARG A 311 26.73 -10.92 2.18
N HIS A 312 25.58 -11.58 2.01
CA HIS A 312 24.59 -11.82 3.03
C HIS A 312 24.11 -13.27 2.92
N LEU A 313 24.09 -14.00 4.03
CA LEU A 313 23.34 -15.26 4.14
C LEU A 313 21.85 -14.96 4.31
N ALA A 314 21.00 -15.95 4.05
CA ALA A 314 19.56 -15.80 4.20
C ALA A 314 19.20 -15.58 5.67
N VAL A 315 18.47 -14.50 5.98
CA VAL A 315 17.97 -14.23 7.34
C VAL A 315 16.49 -14.56 7.50
N GLY A 316 15.78 -14.74 6.38
CA GLY A 316 14.34 -14.98 6.32
C GLY A 316 13.80 -14.71 4.91
N ILE A 317 12.48 -14.68 4.77
CA ILE A 317 11.75 -14.53 3.51
C ILE A 317 11.00 -13.19 3.53
N CYS A 318 11.25 -12.31 2.56
CA CYS A 318 10.43 -11.10 2.41
C CYS A 318 9.19 -11.36 1.55
N GLY A 319 8.30 -10.37 1.46
CA GLY A 319 7.03 -10.51 0.75
C GLY A 319 7.13 -10.98 -0.70
N SER A 320 8.08 -10.43 -1.48
CA SER A 320 8.30 -10.88 -2.86
C SER A 320 8.84 -12.30 -2.90
N GLY A 321 9.71 -12.66 -1.96
CA GLY A 321 10.24 -14.01 -1.80
C GLY A 321 9.16 -15.04 -1.48
N ILE A 322 8.22 -14.74 -0.58
CA ILE A 322 7.16 -15.69 -0.20
C ILE A 322 6.12 -15.86 -1.31
N ILE A 323 5.79 -14.80 -2.06
CA ILE A 323 4.95 -14.89 -3.27
C ILE A 323 5.58 -15.85 -4.28
N GLU A 324 6.86 -15.64 -4.62
CA GLU A 324 7.55 -16.51 -5.56
C GLU A 324 7.73 -17.92 -5.02
N ALA A 325 8.02 -18.09 -3.73
CA ALA A 325 8.16 -19.41 -3.12
C ALA A 325 6.87 -20.24 -3.25
N VAL A 326 5.73 -19.68 -2.84
CA VAL A 326 4.44 -20.40 -2.91
C VAL A 326 4.05 -20.69 -4.36
N ALA A 327 4.23 -19.71 -5.26
CA ALA A 327 3.95 -19.91 -6.67
C ALA A 327 4.86 -20.98 -7.30
N GLU A 328 6.17 -20.96 -7.05
CA GLU A 328 7.11 -21.97 -7.53
C GLU A 328 6.84 -23.36 -6.93
N MET A 329 6.47 -23.43 -5.65
CA MET A 329 6.09 -24.71 -5.03
C MET A 329 4.84 -25.29 -5.69
N PHE A 330 3.88 -24.45 -6.07
CA PHE A 330 2.72 -24.86 -6.85
C PHE A 330 3.12 -25.34 -8.26
N LEU A 331 3.93 -24.58 -9.00
CA LEU A 331 4.41 -24.97 -10.34
C LEU A 331 5.21 -26.28 -10.31
N ALA A 332 6.03 -26.48 -9.29
CA ALA A 332 6.82 -27.69 -9.09
C ALA A 332 6.00 -28.88 -8.58
N GLY A 333 4.68 -28.74 -8.37
CA GLY A 333 3.83 -29.82 -7.86
C GLY A 333 4.11 -30.21 -6.41
N ILE A 334 4.79 -29.36 -5.65
CA ILE A 334 5.02 -29.49 -4.20
C ILE A 334 3.74 -29.13 -3.44
N LEU A 335 2.96 -28.20 -3.97
CA LEU A 335 1.63 -27.85 -3.47
C LEU A 335 0.54 -28.32 -4.43
N TRP A 336 -0.54 -28.82 -3.85
CA TRP A 336 -1.82 -28.95 -4.53
C TRP A 336 -2.45 -27.57 -4.82
N PRO A 337 -3.38 -27.46 -5.79
CA PRO A 337 -4.10 -26.21 -6.04
C PRO A 337 -4.81 -25.64 -4.81
N ASP A 338 -5.25 -26.49 -3.88
CA ASP A 338 -5.87 -26.07 -2.63
C ASP A 338 -4.87 -25.60 -1.56
N GLY A 339 -3.57 -25.58 -1.87
CA GLY A 339 -2.47 -25.16 -1.01
C GLY A 339 -1.99 -26.19 0.02
N ARG A 340 -2.50 -27.43 -0.01
CA ARG A 340 -1.90 -28.52 0.78
C ARG A 340 -0.58 -28.95 0.19
N PHE A 341 0.37 -29.31 1.05
CA PHE A 341 1.57 -30.02 0.62
C PHE A 341 1.21 -31.35 -0.02
N ASN A 342 1.82 -31.65 -1.16
CA ASN A 342 1.60 -32.87 -1.90
C ASN A 342 2.33 -34.04 -1.24
N GLU A 343 1.59 -34.95 -0.59
CA GLU A 343 2.15 -36.12 0.06
C GLU A 343 2.80 -37.12 -0.92
N ARG A 344 2.46 -37.01 -2.21
CA ARG A 344 3.02 -37.84 -3.29
C ARG A 344 4.34 -37.28 -3.84
N CYS A 345 4.72 -36.06 -3.44
CA CYS A 345 5.97 -35.44 -3.85
C CYS A 345 7.12 -35.99 -2.99
N ASP A 346 8.00 -36.78 -3.60
CA ASP A 346 9.22 -37.28 -2.96
C ASP A 346 10.36 -36.27 -3.13
N SER A 347 10.81 -35.68 -2.02
CA SER A 347 11.93 -34.73 -2.01
C SER A 347 12.54 -34.61 -0.62
N ASP A 348 13.87 -34.59 -0.55
CA ASP A 348 14.64 -34.31 0.68
C ASP A 348 14.41 -32.90 1.25
N ARG A 349 13.75 -32.02 0.48
CA ARG A 349 13.36 -30.68 0.93
C ARG A 349 12.02 -30.66 1.67
N LEU A 350 11.26 -31.75 1.67
CA LEU A 350 9.98 -31.84 2.36
C LEU A 350 10.11 -32.50 3.72
N VAL A 351 9.64 -31.81 4.75
CA VAL A 351 9.62 -32.29 6.14
C VAL A 351 8.18 -32.46 6.59
N TRP A 352 7.89 -33.56 7.26
CA TRP A 352 6.55 -33.91 7.73
C TRP A 352 6.51 -34.05 9.25
N GLU A 353 5.64 -33.28 9.90
CA GLU A 353 5.33 -33.40 11.33
C GLU A 353 3.82 -33.57 11.50
N ASP A 354 3.37 -34.69 12.07
CA ASP A 354 1.95 -34.97 12.32
C ASP A 354 1.01 -34.68 11.12
N ARG A 355 1.46 -35.04 9.90
CA ARG A 355 0.79 -34.81 8.60
C ARG A 355 0.78 -33.37 8.09
N LYS A 356 1.50 -32.45 8.74
CA LYS A 356 1.75 -31.10 8.22
C LYS A 356 3.08 -31.09 7.49
N GLY A 357 3.05 -30.69 6.22
CA GLY A 357 4.24 -30.50 5.40
C GLY A 357 4.89 -29.14 5.65
N SER A 358 6.21 -29.10 5.53
CA SER A 358 7.02 -27.88 5.42
C SER A 358 8.09 -28.07 4.36
N TYR A 359 8.44 -27.00 3.64
CA TYR A 359 9.49 -27.03 2.61
C TYR A 359 10.74 -26.29 3.08
N ILE A 360 11.91 -26.91 2.95
CA ILE A 360 13.21 -26.31 3.24
C ILE A 360 13.62 -25.41 2.07
N LEU A 361 13.30 -24.12 2.16
CA LEU A 361 13.65 -23.13 1.16
C LEU A 361 15.15 -22.82 1.16
N ALA A 362 15.76 -22.70 2.35
CA ALA A 362 17.20 -22.54 2.51
C ALA A 362 17.72 -23.52 3.57
N THR A 363 18.87 -24.14 3.32
CA THR A 363 19.51 -25.05 4.28
C THR A 363 20.12 -24.30 5.47
N ALA A 364 20.53 -25.03 6.50
CA ALA A 364 21.27 -24.49 7.64
C ALA A 364 22.54 -23.74 7.22
N GLU A 365 23.26 -24.24 6.21
CA GLU A 365 24.49 -23.61 5.68
C GLU A 365 24.22 -22.35 4.85
N GLU A 366 22.99 -22.18 4.39
CA GLU A 366 22.51 -21.06 3.59
C GLU A 366 21.96 -19.91 4.45
N SER A 367 21.72 -20.21 5.72
CA SER A 367 21.05 -19.35 6.67
C SER A 367 22.04 -18.69 7.62
N ALA A 368 21.80 -17.41 7.91
CA ALA A 368 22.59 -16.65 8.87
C ALA A 368 22.47 -17.19 10.30
N THR A 369 21.39 -17.92 10.62
CA THR A 369 21.16 -18.48 11.96
C THR A 369 21.77 -19.87 12.14
N GLY A 370 22.26 -20.51 11.07
CA GLY A 370 22.69 -21.91 11.10
C GLY A 370 21.53 -22.92 11.22
N ALA A 371 20.28 -22.46 11.13
CA ALA A 371 19.09 -23.31 11.07
C ALA A 371 18.39 -23.14 9.70
N PRO A 372 17.75 -24.21 9.17
CA PRO A 372 17.05 -24.13 7.89
C PRO A 372 15.91 -23.10 7.95
N ILE A 373 15.65 -22.44 6.81
CA ILE A 373 14.51 -21.55 6.62
C ILE A 373 13.41 -22.34 5.92
N LEU A 374 12.25 -22.43 6.56
CA LEU A 374 11.13 -23.23 6.10
C LEU A 374 10.00 -22.36 5.56
N VAL A 375 9.23 -22.91 4.61
CA VAL A 375 7.87 -22.47 4.28
C VAL A 375 6.91 -23.53 4.82
N THR A 376 6.10 -23.16 5.81
CA THR A 376 5.19 -24.09 6.50
C THR A 376 3.80 -24.12 5.87
N GLN A 377 2.98 -25.11 6.23
CA GLN A 377 1.57 -25.15 5.82
C GLN A 377 0.78 -23.92 6.28
N GLU A 378 1.10 -23.36 7.44
CA GLU A 378 0.44 -22.15 7.96
C GLU A 378 0.82 -20.92 7.14
N ASP A 379 2.10 -20.79 6.76
CA ASP A 379 2.58 -19.72 5.89
C ASP A 379 1.84 -19.74 4.54
N VAL A 380 1.69 -20.93 3.92
CA VAL A 380 0.92 -21.09 2.68
C VAL A 380 -0.53 -20.66 2.87
N ARG A 381 -1.16 -21.01 4.01
CA ARG A 381 -2.55 -20.61 4.29
C ARG A 381 -2.70 -19.11 4.44
N ASN A 382 -1.77 -18.45 5.12
CA ASN A 382 -1.80 -16.99 5.28
C ASN A 382 -1.66 -16.28 3.93
N ILE A 383 -0.78 -16.78 3.04
CA ILE A 383 -0.67 -16.26 1.67
C ILE A 383 -1.94 -16.50 0.86
N GLN A 384 -2.56 -17.69 0.97
CA GLN A 384 -3.83 -17.98 0.29
C GLN A 384 -4.96 -17.06 0.75
N LEU A 385 -5.07 -16.78 2.05
CA LEU A 385 -6.10 -15.87 2.57
C LEU A 385 -5.87 -14.44 2.07
N ALA A 386 -4.62 -13.97 2.11
CA ALA A 386 -4.25 -12.63 1.68
C ALA A 386 -4.52 -12.42 0.18
N LYS A 387 -4.07 -13.35 -0.66
CA LYS A 387 -4.28 -13.27 -2.10
C LYS A 387 -5.75 -13.44 -2.48
N ALA A 388 -6.50 -14.28 -1.75
CA ALA A 388 -7.93 -14.50 -2.00
C ALA A 388 -8.75 -13.24 -1.71
N ALA A 389 -8.44 -12.50 -0.64
CA ALA A 389 -9.09 -11.23 -0.32
C ALA A 389 -8.93 -10.22 -1.45
N LEU A 390 -7.71 -10.07 -1.95
CA LEU A 390 -7.40 -9.16 -3.05
C LEU A 390 -8.13 -9.54 -4.35
N TYR A 391 -8.00 -10.80 -4.76
CA TYR A 391 -8.61 -11.30 -5.99
C TYR A 391 -10.14 -11.18 -5.93
N ALA A 392 -10.75 -11.53 -4.79
CA ALA A 392 -12.18 -11.41 -4.59
C ALA A 392 -12.67 -9.96 -4.72
N GLY A 393 -11.91 -9.00 -4.18
CA GLY A 393 -12.18 -7.58 -4.35
C GLY A 393 -12.15 -7.15 -5.82
N ALA A 394 -11.08 -7.53 -6.55
CA ALA A 394 -10.95 -7.22 -7.97
C ALA A 394 -12.07 -7.88 -8.80
N LYS A 395 -12.37 -9.16 -8.53
CA LYS A 395 -13.43 -9.91 -9.19
C LYS A 395 -14.81 -9.31 -8.93
N LEU A 396 -15.07 -8.85 -7.71
CA LEU A 396 -16.31 -8.15 -7.38
C LEU A 396 -16.47 -6.89 -8.22
N LEU A 397 -15.41 -6.07 -8.35
CA LEU A 397 -15.45 -4.89 -9.21
C LEU A 397 -15.68 -5.25 -10.68
N MET A 398 -15.00 -6.30 -11.18
CA MET A 398 -15.20 -6.80 -12.55
C MET A 398 -16.65 -7.24 -12.78
N ASN A 399 -17.23 -8.00 -11.85
CA ASN A 399 -18.62 -8.44 -11.92
C ASN A 399 -19.58 -7.24 -11.96
N ARG A 400 -19.34 -6.20 -11.14
CA ARG A 400 -20.15 -4.96 -11.12
C ARG A 400 -20.03 -4.15 -12.40
N ALA A 401 -18.86 -4.19 -13.05
CA ALA A 401 -18.62 -3.58 -14.35
C ALA A 401 -19.11 -4.45 -15.54
N GLY A 402 -19.51 -5.71 -15.29
CA GLY A 402 -19.87 -6.66 -16.34
C GLY A 402 -18.68 -7.13 -17.18
N LEU A 403 -17.48 -7.13 -16.60
CA LEU A 403 -16.23 -7.49 -17.26
C LEU A 403 -15.82 -8.93 -16.94
N THR A 404 -15.33 -9.64 -17.96
CA THR A 404 -14.70 -10.95 -17.82
C THR A 404 -13.18 -10.88 -17.78
N SER A 405 -12.60 -9.79 -18.27
CA SER A 405 -11.16 -9.55 -18.37
C SER A 405 -10.87 -8.06 -18.20
N VAL A 406 -9.62 -7.74 -17.87
CA VAL A 406 -9.11 -6.37 -17.80
C VAL A 406 -8.04 -6.16 -18.87
N ASP A 407 -7.92 -4.93 -19.35
CA ASP A 407 -7.01 -4.62 -20.46
C ASP A 407 -5.59 -4.31 -19.96
N ARG A 408 -5.47 -3.81 -18.73
CA ARG A 408 -4.21 -3.39 -18.11
C ARG A 408 -4.30 -3.51 -16.59
N ILE A 409 -3.19 -3.89 -15.95
CA ILE A 409 -3.09 -3.94 -14.49
C ILE A 409 -1.89 -3.11 -14.02
N LEU A 410 -2.10 -2.25 -13.03
CA LEU A 410 -1.05 -1.49 -12.35
C LEU A 410 -0.93 -1.99 -10.91
N LEU A 411 0.28 -2.38 -10.51
CA LEU A 411 0.60 -2.77 -9.14
C LEU A 411 1.28 -1.60 -8.44
N ALA A 412 0.52 -0.92 -7.58
CA ALA A 412 0.97 0.20 -6.77
C ALA A 412 1.36 -0.25 -5.36
N GLY A 413 1.91 0.69 -4.60
CA GLY A 413 2.36 0.50 -3.24
C GLY A 413 3.85 0.18 -3.17
N ALA A 414 4.44 0.50 -2.01
CA ALA A 414 5.85 0.20 -1.73
C ALA A 414 6.15 -1.29 -1.93
N PHE A 415 5.20 -2.16 -1.61
CA PHE A 415 5.33 -3.59 -1.84
C PHE A 415 5.09 -4.00 -3.30
N GLY A 416 4.05 -3.48 -3.96
CA GLY A 416 3.71 -3.78 -5.36
C GLY A 416 4.87 -3.56 -6.34
N SER A 417 5.75 -2.61 -6.01
CA SER A 417 6.96 -2.29 -6.77
C SER A 417 7.96 -3.45 -6.94
N TYR A 418 7.94 -4.44 -6.05
CA TYR A 418 8.90 -5.55 -6.02
C TYR A 418 8.30 -6.89 -6.46
N ILE A 419 6.99 -6.92 -6.69
CA ILE A 419 6.26 -8.10 -7.12
C ILE A 419 6.52 -8.33 -8.61
N ASP A 420 6.92 -9.54 -8.97
CA ASP A 420 6.99 -9.95 -10.36
C ASP A 420 5.56 -10.25 -10.88
N PRO A 421 5.08 -9.56 -11.94
CA PRO A 421 3.74 -9.73 -12.48
C PRO A 421 3.37 -11.18 -12.81
N LYS A 422 4.33 -11.96 -13.32
CA LYS A 422 4.12 -13.38 -13.66
C LYS A 422 3.74 -14.17 -12.41
N TYR A 423 4.48 -13.97 -11.32
CA TYR A 423 4.24 -14.70 -10.07
C TYR A 423 3.01 -14.20 -9.32
N ALA A 424 2.68 -12.91 -9.41
CA ALA A 424 1.41 -12.38 -8.94
C ALA A 424 0.24 -13.12 -9.60
N MET A 425 0.30 -13.30 -10.93
CA MET A 425 -0.76 -13.96 -11.68
C MET A 425 -0.80 -15.49 -11.43
N ILE A 426 0.34 -16.17 -11.33
CA ILE A 426 0.42 -17.60 -11.00
C ILE A 426 -0.12 -17.90 -9.59
N LEU A 427 0.15 -17.02 -8.63
CA LEU A 427 -0.42 -17.12 -7.30
C LEU A 427 -1.94 -16.87 -7.31
N GLY A 428 -2.45 -16.18 -8.33
CA GLY A 428 -3.81 -15.68 -8.41
C GLY A 428 -4.03 -14.50 -7.46
N LEU A 429 -3.01 -13.65 -7.30
CA LEU A 429 -3.12 -12.36 -6.64
C LEU A 429 -3.94 -11.38 -7.48
N ILE A 430 -3.77 -11.45 -8.80
CA ILE A 430 -4.46 -10.61 -9.79
C ILE A 430 -5.19 -11.48 -10.82
N PRO A 431 -6.26 -10.96 -11.46
CA PRO A 431 -6.92 -11.63 -12.57
C PRO A 431 -5.99 -11.80 -13.77
N ASP A 432 -6.35 -12.70 -14.66
CA ASP A 432 -5.63 -12.93 -15.91
C ASP A 432 -5.60 -11.66 -16.78
N CYS A 433 -4.40 -11.34 -17.26
CA CYS A 433 -4.11 -10.20 -18.13
C CYS A 433 -2.83 -10.53 -18.94
N ASP A 434 -2.67 -9.86 -20.08
CA ASP A 434 -1.40 -9.91 -20.81
C ASP A 434 -0.27 -9.39 -19.89
N LEU A 435 0.72 -10.23 -19.60
CA LEU A 435 1.86 -9.87 -18.73
C LEU A 435 2.61 -8.65 -19.23
N ALA A 436 2.62 -8.39 -20.54
CA ALA A 436 3.23 -7.20 -21.11
C ALA A 436 2.47 -5.92 -20.73
N LYS A 437 1.24 -6.02 -20.22
CA LYS A 437 0.35 -4.95 -19.76
C LYS A 437 0.14 -4.93 -18.25
N VAL A 438 0.98 -5.63 -17.49
CA VAL A 438 0.99 -5.59 -16.03
C VAL A 438 2.26 -4.88 -15.56
N TYR A 439 2.11 -3.73 -14.90
CA TYR A 439 3.24 -2.85 -14.55
C TYR A 439 3.28 -2.53 -13.06
N PRO A 440 4.45 -2.60 -12.40
CA PRO A 440 4.65 -1.96 -11.12
C PRO A 440 4.81 -0.44 -11.30
N VAL A 441 4.15 0.36 -10.45
CA VAL A 441 4.16 1.83 -10.58
C VAL A 441 4.79 2.58 -9.39
N GLY A 442 5.24 1.89 -8.34
CA GLY A 442 5.86 2.58 -7.21
C GLY A 442 4.85 3.00 -6.14
N ASN A 443 5.24 4.00 -5.35
CA ASN A 443 4.33 4.67 -4.42
C ASN A 443 3.45 5.69 -5.18
N ALA A 444 2.41 5.20 -5.84
CA ALA A 444 1.47 6.02 -6.60
C ALA A 444 0.70 7.02 -5.70
N ALA A 445 0.42 6.68 -4.44
CA ALA A 445 -0.19 7.62 -3.49
C ALA A 445 0.74 8.82 -3.21
N GLY A 446 2.04 8.56 -3.00
CA GLY A 446 3.07 9.58 -2.86
C GLY A 446 3.23 10.46 -4.10
N ASP A 447 3.18 9.87 -5.30
CA ASP A 447 3.20 10.62 -6.55
C ASP A 447 1.94 11.48 -6.71
N GLY A 448 0.77 10.96 -6.36
CA GLY A 448 -0.48 11.72 -6.30
C GLY A 448 -0.41 12.89 -5.32
N ALA A 449 0.17 12.69 -4.13
CA ALA A 449 0.38 13.76 -3.15
C ALA A 449 1.27 14.88 -3.69
N ARG A 450 2.34 14.53 -4.43
CA ARG A 450 3.22 15.50 -5.10
C ARG A 450 2.51 16.23 -6.23
N ILE A 451 1.73 15.51 -7.04
CA ILE A 451 0.92 16.09 -8.12
C ILE A 451 -0.07 17.11 -7.53
N ALA A 452 -0.78 16.74 -6.46
CA ALA A 452 -1.69 17.65 -5.76
C ALA A 452 -0.95 18.84 -5.15
N LEU A 453 0.26 18.66 -4.61
CA LEU A 453 1.06 19.75 -4.05
C LEU A 453 1.40 20.79 -5.12
N LEU A 454 1.86 20.33 -6.29
CA LEU A 454 2.38 21.17 -7.38
C LEU A 454 1.31 21.67 -8.34
N ASN A 455 0.09 21.12 -8.30
CA ASN A 455 -0.97 21.46 -9.24
C ASN A 455 -2.33 21.64 -8.55
N ARG A 456 -2.84 22.88 -8.53
CA ARG A 456 -4.14 23.23 -7.92
C ARG A 456 -5.32 22.61 -8.65
N ASP A 457 -5.28 22.50 -9.97
CA ASP A 457 -6.35 21.88 -10.77
C ASP A 457 -6.48 20.39 -10.44
N LYS A 458 -5.35 19.73 -10.13
CA LYS A 458 -5.35 18.34 -9.67
C LYS A 458 -6.01 18.14 -8.31
N ARG A 459 -6.01 19.14 -7.43
CA ARG A 459 -6.78 19.10 -6.16
C ARG A 459 -8.29 19.16 -6.43
N VAL A 460 -8.70 19.99 -7.40
CA VAL A 460 -10.10 20.06 -7.84
C VAL A 460 -10.52 18.75 -8.50
N GLU A 461 -9.68 18.20 -9.37
CA GLU A 461 -9.91 16.90 -10.00
C GLU A 461 -10.01 15.78 -8.95
N ALA A 462 -9.12 15.74 -7.96
CA ALA A 462 -9.19 14.79 -6.85
C ALA A 462 -10.56 14.82 -6.14
N GLN A 463 -11.10 16.02 -5.85
CA GLN A 463 -12.43 16.19 -5.27
C GLN A 463 -13.56 15.70 -6.17
N GLN A 464 -13.43 15.89 -7.48
CA GLN A 464 -14.41 15.40 -8.44
C GLN A 464 -14.37 13.87 -8.56
N LEU A 465 -13.17 13.29 -8.67
CA LEU A 465 -12.98 11.84 -8.75
C LEU A 465 -13.47 11.15 -7.49
N ALA A 466 -13.11 11.67 -6.31
CA ALA A 466 -13.57 11.10 -5.04
C ALA A 466 -15.11 11.03 -4.95
N ARG A 467 -15.83 11.97 -5.60
CA ARG A 467 -17.30 11.99 -5.67
C ARG A 467 -17.86 11.13 -6.80
N TRP A 468 -17.14 11.00 -7.91
CA TRP A 468 -17.58 10.29 -9.10
C TRP A 468 -17.36 8.77 -8.99
N THR A 469 -16.29 8.35 -8.31
CA THR A 469 -15.97 6.95 -8.07
C THR A 469 -17.09 6.27 -7.28
N ARG A 470 -17.50 5.09 -7.75
CA ARG A 470 -18.50 4.25 -7.11
C ARG A 470 -17.81 3.24 -6.19
N TYR A 471 -17.84 3.54 -4.90
CA TYR A 471 -17.31 2.63 -3.89
C TYR A 471 -18.20 1.39 -3.70
N ILE A 472 -17.58 0.22 -3.66
CA ILE A 472 -18.21 -1.07 -3.36
C ILE A 472 -17.70 -1.55 -1.99
N GLU A 473 -18.60 -1.65 -1.02
CA GLU A 473 -18.28 -2.08 0.34
C GLU A 473 -18.18 -3.62 0.41
N THR A 474 -16.96 -4.15 0.24
CA THR A 474 -16.66 -5.58 0.24
C THR A 474 -17.12 -6.29 1.51
N ALA A 475 -17.02 -5.62 2.67
CA ALA A 475 -17.32 -6.18 3.98
C ALA A 475 -18.78 -6.64 4.17
N ILE A 476 -19.72 -6.05 3.43
CA ILE A 476 -21.16 -6.37 3.51
C ILE A 476 -21.71 -6.91 2.18
N ASP A 477 -20.85 -7.08 1.19
CA ASP A 477 -21.26 -7.53 -0.13
C ASP A 477 -21.54 -9.04 -0.13
N PRO A 478 -22.76 -9.49 -0.51
CA PRO A 478 -23.12 -10.90 -0.43
C PRO A 478 -22.30 -11.80 -1.36
N ASP A 479 -21.73 -11.25 -2.43
CA ASP A 479 -20.96 -12.03 -3.40
C ASP A 479 -19.50 -12.23 -2.96
N PHE A 480 -18.98 -11.36 -2.07
CA PHE A 480 -17.57 -11.34 -1.68
C PHE A 480 -17.12 -12.68 -1.08
N GLN A 481 -17.91 -13.28 -0.19
CA GLN A 481 -17.56 -14.56 0.44
C GLN A 481 -17.41 -15.68 -0.59
N THR A 482 -18.26 -15.69 -1.62
CA THR A 482 -18.20 -16.71 -2.67
C THR A 482 -16.94 -16.54 -3.52
N GLU A 483 -16.64 -15.31 -3.93
CA GLU A 483 -15.43 -15.01 -4.70
C GLU A 483 -14.16 -15.29 -3.87
N PHE A 484 -14.16 -14.97 -2.57
CA PHE A 484 -13.07 -15.27 -1.66
C PHE A 484 -12.76 -16.76 -1.58
N VAL A 485 -13.78 -17.60 -1.38
CA VAL A 485 -13.61 -19.06 -1.27
C VAL A 485 -13.07 -19.65 -2.57
N ASN A 486 -13.54 -19.19 -3.73
CA ASN A 486 -13.03 -19.63 -5.02
C ASN A 486 -11.58 -19.18 -5.26
N ALA A 487 -11.23 -17.99 -4.77
CA ALA A 487 -9.91 -17.41 -4.88
C ALA A 487 -8.87 -18.00 -3.92
N ILE A 488 -9.22 -18.90 -2.99
CA ILE A 488 -8.22 -19.59 -2.14
C ILE A 488 -7.30 -20.51 -2.97
N HIS A 489 -7.83 -21.14 -4.03
CA HIS A 489 -7.07 -22.08 -4.87
C HIS A 489 -6.00 -21.37 -5.69
N LEU A 490 -4.89 -22.03 -6.05
CA LEU A 490 -3.83 -21.49 -6.89
C LEU A 490 -4.01 -21.92 -8.36
N PRO A 491 -4.07 -21.00 -9.34
CA PRO A 491 -4.28 -19.55 -9.17
C PRO A 491 -5.72 -19.21 -8.75
N HIS A 492 -6.71 -20.03 -9.14
CA HIS A 492 -8.11 -19.86 -8.77
C HIS A 492 -8.87 -21.17 -9.01
N ARG A 493 -10.04 -21.36 -8.37
CA ARG A 493 -10.84 -22.60 -8.51
C ARG A 493 -11.54 -22.74 -9.88
N SER A 494 -12.09 -21.64 -10.40
CA SER A 494 -12.95 -21.64 -11.59
C SER A 494 -12.48 -20.73 -12.73
N ASP A 495 -12.03 -19.51 -12.42
CA ASP A 495 -11.48 -18.58 -13.41
C ASP A 495 -10.30 -19.17 -14.17
N THR A 496 -10.27 -18.91 -15.48
CA THR A 496 -9.23 -19.38 -16.40
C THR A 496 -8.12 -18.35 -16.54
N PHE A 497 -6.88 -18.83 -16.71
CA PHE A 497 -5.70 -18.00 -16.93
C PHE A 497 -5.03 -18.32 -18.28
N PRO A 498 -5.66 -17.94 -19.41
CA PRO A 498 -5.15 -18.28 -20.74
C PRO A 498 -3.74 -17.73 -21.00
N HIS A 499 -3.35 -16.59 -20.41
CA HIS A 499 -2.00 -16.05 -20.56
C HIS A 499 -0.93 -16.84 -19.78
N LEU A 500 -1.35 -17.80 -18.93
CA LEU A 500 -0.47 -18.73 -18.22
C LEU A 500 -0.61 -20.19 -18.69
N ALA A 501 -1.34 -20.46 -19.77
CA ALA A 501 -1.66 -21.83 -20.19
C ALA A 501 -0.41 -22.71 -20.41
N ASP A 502 0.68 -22.14 -20.91
CA ASP A 502 1.95 -22.84 -21.14
C ASP A 502 2.85 -22.93 -19.89
N ILE A 503 2.45 -22.29 -18.79
CA ILE A 503 3.23 -22.20 -17.54
C ILE A 503 2.59 -23.03 -16.43
N LEU A 504 1.26 -23.02 -16.33
CA LEU A 504 0.55 -23.71 -15.25
C LEU A 504 0.69 -25.23 -15.36
N PRO A 505 0.75 -25.94 -14.21
CA PRO A 505 0.74 -27.40 -14.23
C PRO A 505 -0.57 -27.90 -14.85
N ALA A 506 -0.49 -29.04 -15.55
CA ALA A 506 -1.67 -29.67 -16.13
C ALA A 506 -2.70 -29.96 -15.02
N PRO A 507 -4.01 -29.73 -15.27
CA PRO A 507 -5.05 -30.04 -14.30
C PRO A 507 -4.96 -31.51 -13.90
N GLN A 508 -4.75 -31.75 -12.61
CA GLN A 508 -4.73 -33.12 -12.09
C GLN A 508 -6.19 -33.57 -11.87
N PRO A 509 -6.53 -34.84 -12.16
CA PRO A 509 -7.88 -35.35 -11.95
C PRO A 509 -8.26 -35.20 -10.47
N ASP A 510 -9.45 -34.62 -10.21
CA ASP A 510 -9.97 -34.39 -8.87
C ASP A 510 -9.98 -35.71 -8.05
N ASP A 511 -9.39 -35.69 -6.85
CA ASP A 511 -9.49 -36.78 -5.87
C ASP A 511 -10.93 -36.89 -5.26
N ASP A 512 -11.91 -36.11 -5.74
CA ASP A 512 -13.32 -36.16 -5.31
C ASP A 512 -14.04 -37.46 -5.70
N GLU A 513 -13.43 -38.34 -6.51
CA GLU A 513 -13.99 -39.67 -6.80
C GLU A 513 -13.70 -40.73 -5.71
N THR A 514 -12.96 -40.41 -4.63
CA THR A 514 -12.71 -41.37 -3.53
C THR A 514 -13.66 -41.25 -2.33
N GLY A 515 -14.81 -40.60 -2.51
CA GLY A 515 -15.93 -40.55 -1.55
C GLY A 515 -16.76 -41.84 -1.44
N GLU A 516 -16.17 -43.03 -1.56
CA GLU A 516 -16.84 -44.31 -1.28
C GLU A 516 -16.74 -44.69 0.21
N HIS A 517 -17.26 -43.84 1.09
CA HIS A 517 -17.57 -44.24 2.47
C HIS A 517 -19.04 -43.98 2.82
N GLY A 518 -19.86 -45.00 2.49
CA GLY A 518 -20.97 -45.39 3.36
C GLY A 518 -22.30 -44.66 3.17
N ARG A 519 -22.89 -44.67 1.97
CA ARG A 519 -24.35 -44.46 1.82
C ARG A 519 -25.12 -45.65 2.43
N ARG A 520 -25.28 -45.62 3.75
CA ARG A 520 -26.19 -46.53 4.48
C ARG A 520 -27.62 -46.15 4.09
N ARG A 521 -28.20 -46.95 3.19
CA ARG A 521 -29.62 -46.96 2.78
C ARG A 521 -30.54 -46.77 4.01
N ARG A 522 -31.07 -45.56 4.20
CA ARG A 522 -32.10 -45.28 5.21
C ARG A 522 -33.43 -45.76 4.64
N ARG A 523 -33.80 -47.03 4.93
CA ARG A 523 -35.15 -47.56 4.69
C ARG A 523 -36.15 -46.71 5.46
N SER A 524 -37.03 -46.01 4.77
CA SER A 524 -38.19 -45.34 5.36
C SER A 524 -39.13 -46.38 5.97
N ARG A 525 -39.22 -46.42 7.30
CA ARG A 525 -40.36 -47.02 7.99
C ARG A 525 -41.43 -45.96 8.14
N THR A 526 -42.37 -45.96 7.21
CA THR A 526 -43.67 -45.30 7.33
C THR A 526 -44.37 -45.85 8.58
N ARG A 527 -44.56 -45.02 9.60
CA ARG A 527 -45.45 -45.33 10.72
C ARG A 527 -46.73 -44.54 10.50
N VAL A 528 -47.75 -45.26 10.05
CA VAL A 528 -49.15 -44.84 9.98
C VAL A 528 -49.62 -44.55 11.40
N VAL A 529 -50.12 -43.35 11.65
CA VAL A 529 -50.99 -43.06 12.79
C VAL A 529 -52.42 -43.01 12.24
N LYS A 530 -53.24 -43.97 12.67
CA LYS A 530 -54.69 -43.93 12.56
C LYS A 530 -55.23 -43.58 13.94
N LEU A 531 -56.04 -42.52 13.97
CA LEU A 531 -56.97 -42.04 15.02
C LEU A 531 -56.37 -41.77 16.40
#